data_AF-A0A410UFQ1-F1
#
_entry.id   AF-A0A410UFQ1-F1
#
_cell.length_a   1.000
_cell.length_b   1.000
_cell.length_c   1.000
_cell.angle_alpha   90.00
_cell.angle_beta   90.00
_cell.angle_gamma   90.00
#
_symmetry.space_group_name_H-M   'P 1'
#
loop_
_entity.id
_entity.type
_entity.pdbx_description
1 polymer ?
#
loop_
_entity_poly.entity_id
_entity_poly.type
_entity_poly.pdbx_seq_one_letter_code
_entity_poly.pdbx_strand_id
1 'polypeptide(L)'
;MTMTNISMKNGASKLKIWVAINAIGLILYLYFSSRIWAPADEAGLMGGPGDPILWAMTALPFLIVCSLINILWFVMILLRKKRSSFLKSFFVWVLVVAAWILANRYDEYRQYRGTVVMQHAALISGSEQRSVNQTM
;
A
#
# COMPACT_ATOMS: atom_id res chain seq x y z
N MET A 1 10.37 36.87 -32.90
CA MET A 1 9.75 37.29 -31.64
C MET A 1 8.79 36.18 -31.21
N THR A 2 9.27 35.22 -30.42
CA THR A 2 8.55 33.98 -30.09
C THR A 2 8.67 33.77 -28.58
N MET A 3 7.91 34.55 -27.83
CA MET A 3 7.75 34.36 -26.39
C MET A 3 6.34 33.85 -26.15
N THR A 4 6.19 32.56 -25.82
CA THR A 4 5.08 32.00 -25.00
C THR A 4 5.10 30.46 -25.06
N ASN A 5 6.05 29.81 -24.40
CA ASN A 5 5.98 28.34 -24.23
C ASN A 5 6.52 27.80 -22.90
N ILE A 6 6.62 28.65 -21.87
CA ILE A 6 7.21 28.25 -20.57
C ILE A 6 6.14 28.06 -19.49
N SER A 7 4.95 28.67 -19.62
CA SER A 7 3.98 28.72 -18.51
C SER A 7 3.12 27.45 -18.34
N MET A 8 2.90 26.64 -19.39
CA MET A 8 2.04 25.44 -19.30
C MET A 8 2.76 24.16 -18.81
N LYS A 9 4.10 24.09 -18.87
CA LYS A 9 4.86 22.89 -18.45
C LYS A 9 4.88 22.71 -16.91
N ASN A 10 4.85 23.79 -16.15
CA ASN A 10 5.11 23.78 -14.71
C ASN A 10 4.01 23.10 -13.88
N GLY A 11 2.75 23.11 -14.34
CA GLY A 11 1.65 22.48 -13.62
C GLY A 11 1.67 20.95 -13.75
N ALA A 12 1.95 20.45 -14.95
CA ALA A 12 2.02 19.02 -15.24
C ALA A 12 3.29 18.39 -14.67
N SER A 13 4.44 19.10 -14.71
CA SER A 13 5.68 18.61 -14.09
C SER A 13 5.54 18.47 -12.59
N LYS A 14 4.94 19.44 -11.89
CA LYS A 14 4.66 19.35 -10.45
C LYS A 14 3.78 18.15 -10.11
N LEU A 15 2.69 17.94 -10.86
CA LEU A 15 1.81 16.79 -10.64
C LEU A 15 2.55 15.45 -10.85
N LYS A 16 3.41 15.35 -11.88
CA LYS A 16 4.27 14.17 -12.07
C LYS A 16 5.22 13.93 -10.90
N ILE A 17 5.81 14.99 -10.34
CA ILE A 17 6.69 14.89 -9.17
C ILE A 17 5.91 14.37 -7.95
N TRP A 18 4.71 14.89 -7.67
CA TRP A 18 3.85 14.40 -6.58
C TRP A 18 3.48 12.94 -6.74
N VAL A 19 3.14 12.52 -7.96
CA VAL A 19 2.85 11.11 -8.27
C VAL A 19 4.11 10.24 -8.11
N ALA A 20 5.27 10.70 -8.55
CA ALA A 20 6.53 9.95 -8.39
C ALA A 20 6.92 9.78 -6.92
N ILE A 21 6.80 10.83 -6.11
CA ILE A 21 7.04 10.76 -4.65
C ILE A 21 6.10 9.75 -4.00
N ASN A 22 4.81 9.77 -4.36
CA ASN A 22 3.84 8.80 -3.86
C ASN A 22 4.14 7.37 -4.31
N ALA A 23 4.54 7.17 -5.57
CA ALA A 23 4.91 5.85 -6.09
C ALA A 23 6.13 5.29 -5.35
N ILE A 24 7.17 6.11 -5.14
CA ILE A 24 8.35 5.73 -4.37
C ILE A 24 7.96 5.41 -2.93
N GLY A 25 7.14 6.25 -2.29
CA GLY A 25 6.65 6.02 -0.93
C GLY A 25 5.87 4.72 -0.79
N LEU A 26 5.02 4.39 -1.76
CA LEU A 26 4.23 3.17 -1.79
C LEU A 26 5.10 1.94 -2.00
N ILE A 27 6.11 2.02 -2.89
CA ILE A 27 7.11 0.95 -3.08
C ILE A 27 7.89 0.72 -1.79
N LEU A 28 8.38 1.78 -1.14
CA LEU A 28 9.14 1.66 0.11
C LEU A 28 8.27 1.09 1.24
N TYR A 29 7.03 1.57 1.39
CA TYR A 29 6.07 1.04 2.35
C TYR A 29 5.84 -0.46 2.15
N LEU A 30 5.52 -0.88 0.93
CA LEU A 30 5.32 -2.30 0.63
C LEU A 30 6.60 -3.12 0.79
N TYR A 31 7.77 -2.57 0.45
CA TYR A 31 9.06 -3.24 0.64
C TYR A 31 9.34 -3.51 2.12
N PHE A 32 9.22 -2.51 2.98
CA PHE A 32 9.43 -2.68 4.42
C PHE A 32 8.38 -3.59 5.03
N SER A 33 7.11 -3.44 4.63
CA SER A 33 6.05 -4.30 5.15
C SER A 33 6.17 -5.76 4.68
N SER A 34 6.65 -5.98 3.46
CA SER A 34 6.86 -7.35 2.95
C SER A 34 7.90 -8.15 3.73
N ARG A 35 8.86 -7.47 4.37
CA ARG A 35 9.89 -8.12 5.21
C ARG A 35 9.34 -8.67 6.53
N ILE A 36 8.18 -8.18 6.94
CA ILE A 36 7.53 -8.57 8.20
C ILE A 36 6.23 -9.34 7.95
N TRP A 37 5.94 -9.71 6.71
CA TRP A 37 4.82 -10.62 6.43
C TRP A 37 5.08 -11.98 7.07
N ALA A 38 4.13 -12.42 7.89
CA ALA A 38 4.21 -13.72 8.54
C ALA A 38 3.93 -14.85 7.53
N PRO A 39 4.79 -15.88 7.47
CA PRO A 39 4.34 -17.19 7.05
C PRO A 39 3.14 -17.62 7.90
N ALA A 40 2.24 -18.40 7.32
CA ALA A 40 1.03 -18.90 7.97
C ALA A 40 1.24 -19.54 9.35
N ASP A 41 2.44 -20.06 9.56
CA ASP A 41 2.80 -20.95 10.66
C ASP A 41 3.47 -20.20 11.83
N GLU A 42 3.82 -18.92 11.63
CA GLU A 42 4.60 -18.10 12.58
C GLU A 42 3.85 -16.84 13.07
N ALA A 43 2.60 -16.66 12.64
CA ALA A 43 1.78 -15.51 13.03
C ALA A 43 1.52 -15.51 14.56
N GLY A 44 1.98 -14.47 15.25
CA GLY A 44 1.69 -14.24 16.67
C GLY A 44 2.82 -14.56 17.66
N LEU A 45 4.01 -14.94 17.18
CA LEU A 45 5.21 -15.00 18.02
C LEU A 45 5.70 -13.58 18.34
N MET A 46 5.83 -13.25 19.63
CA MET A 46 6.41 -11.96 20.06
C MET A 46 7.82 -11.81 19.50
N GLY A 47 8.06 -10.73 18.74
CA GLY A 47 9.34 -10.46 18.06
C GLY A 47 9.51 -11.17 16.72
N GLY A 48 8.49 -11.87 16.21
CA GLY A 48 8.51 -12.62 14.95
C GLY A 48 7.81 -11.94 13.78
N PRO A 49 7.76 -12.60 12.61
CA PRO A 49 6.99 -12.14 11.46
C PRO A 49 5.51 -11.92 11.82
N GLY A 50 4.93 -10.81 11.36
CA GLY A 50 3.55 -10.40 11.68
C GLY A 50 3.37 -9.67 13.02
N ASP A 51 4.44 -9.36 13.74
CA ASP A 51 4.36 -8.59 14.99
C ASP A 51 3.90 -7.13 14.73
N PRO A 52 2.78 -6.69 15.34
CA PRO A 52 2.26 -5.33 15.17
C PRO A 52 3.19 -4.24 15.71
N ILE A 53 4.04 -4.54 16.70
CA ILE A 53 5.02 -3.60 17.25
C ILE A 53 6.13 -3.36 16.22
N LEU A 54 6.65 -4.42 15.61
CA LEU A 54 7.68 -4.29 14.55
C LEU A 54 7.13 -3.57 13.33
N TRP A 55 5.88 -3.83 12.94
CA TRP A 55 5.20 -3.07 11.90
C TRP A 55 5.06 -1.59 12.25
N ALA A 56 4.63 -1.28 13.48
CA ALA A 56 4.48 0.10 13.95
C ALA A 56 5.82 0.87 14.04
N MET A 57 6.94 0.17 14.25
CA MET A 57 8.27 0.80 14.25
C MET A 57 8.85 0.97 12.85
N THR A 58 8.50 0.10 11.90
CA THR A 58 9.13 0.07 10.56
C THR A 58 8.26 0.67 9.47
N ALA A 59 7.02 0.21 9.29
CA ALA A 59 6.14 0.60 8.18
C ALA A 59 5.30 1.85 8.50
N LEU A 60 4.84 1.98 9.75
CA LEU A 60 4.00 3.09 10.18
C LEU A 60 4.65 4.48 10.07
N PRO A 61 5.97 4.69 10.31
CA PRO A 61 6.60 5.99 10.08
C PRO A 61 6.51 6.44 8.62
N PHE A 62 6.69 5.53 7.66
CA PHE A 62 6.54 5.85 6.23
C PHE A 62 5.08 6.18 5.89
N LEU A 63 4.13 5.45 6.46
CA LEU A 63 2.71 5.71 6.28
C LEU A 63 2.34 7.10 6.82
N ILE A 64 2.83 7.49 7.99
CA ILE A 64 2.61 8.83 8.56
C ILE A 64 3.21 9.90 7.65
N VAL A 65 4.48 9.79 7.28
CA VAL A 65 5.16 10.81 6.46
C VAL A 65 4.49 10.95 5.10
N CYS A 66 4.18 9.85 4.42
CA CYS A 66 3.51 9.88 3.12
C CYS A 66 2.07 10.42 3.23
N SER A 67 1.36 10.12 4.33
CA SER A 67 0.04 10.68 4.59
C SER A 67 0.09 12.20 4.77
N LEU A 68 1.07 12.71 5.52
CA LEU A 68 1.27 14.16 5.67
C LEU A 68 1.57 14.85 4.33
N ILE A 69 2.42 14.25 3.50
CA ILE A 69 2.72 14.72 2.14
C ILE A 69 1.44 14.76 1.29
N ASN A 70 0.57 13.75 1.39
CA ASN A 70 -0.71 13.72 0.66
C ASN A 70 -1.71 14.76 1.16
N ILE A 71 -1.75 15.04 2.46
CA ILE A 71 -2.58 16.11 3.04
C ILE A 71 -2.08 17.47 2.53
N LEU A 72 -0.77 17.71 2.55
CA LEU A 72 -0.19 18.94 2.01
C LEU A 72 -0.51 19.11 0.52
N TRP A 73 -0.42 18.04 -0.25
CA TRP A 73 -0.79 18.07 -1.67
C TRP A 73 -2.28 18.39 -1.86
N PHE A 74 -3.15 17.82 -1.03
CA PHE A 74 -4.58 18.12 -1.05
C PHE A 74 -4.87 19.59 -0.76
N VAL A 75 -4.25 20.14 0.29
CA VAL A 75 -4.37 21.57 0.65
C VAL A 75 -3.91 22.45 -0.52
N MET A 76 -2.80 22.10 -1.19
CA MET A 76 -2.35 22.83 -2.38
C MET A 76 -3.34 22.76 -3.55
N ILE A 77 -4.06 21.65 -3.72
CA ILE A 77 -5.12 21.53 -4.72
C ILE A 77 -6.31 22.43 -4.34
N LEU A 78 -6.71 22.47 -3.06
CA LEU A 78 -7.81 23.32 -2.57
C LEU A 78 -7.51 24.82 -2.71
N LEU A 79 -6.28 25.24 -2.42
CA LEU A 79 -5.86 26.64 -2.55
C LEU A 79 -5.75 27.10 -4.01
N ARG A 80 -5.90 26.20 -4.98
CA ARG A 80 -5.75 26.50 -6.40
C ARG A 80 -7.03 27.11 -6.97
N LYS A 81 -7.03 28.42 -7.20
CA LYS A 81 -8.18 29.21 -7.68
C LYS A 81 -8.72 28.83 -9.09
N LYS A 82 -8.01 28.00 -9.86
CA LYS A 82 -8.33 27.71 -11.28
C LYS A 82 -9.19 26.45 -11.43
N ARG A 83 -10.51 26.63 -11.55
CA ARG A 83 -11.54 25.56 -11.58
C ARG A 83 -11.30 24.44 -12.60
N SER A 84 -10.83 24.75 -13.82
CA SER A 84 -10.60 23.74 -14.87
C SER A 84 -9.41 22.79 -14.57
N SER A 85 -8.38 23.28 -13.88
CA SER A 85 -7.24 22.44 -13.48
C SER A 85 -7.45 21.73 -12.15
N PHE A 86 -8.39 22.20 -11.34
CA PHE A 86 -8.72 21.64 -10.03
C PHE A 86 -9.21 20.20 -10.16
N LEU A 87 -10.23 19.96 -11.00
CA LEU A 87 -10.83 18.63 -11.16
C LEU A 87 -9.79 17.59 -11.57
N LYS A 88 -8.93 17.90 -12.56
CA LYS A 88 -7.87 16.97 -13.00
C LYS A 88 -6.90 16.64 -11.87
N SER A 89 -6.42 17.64 -11.12
CA SER A 89 -5.51 17.40 -10.00
C SER A 89 -6.20 16.63 -8.86
N PHE A 90 -7.48 16.93 -8.60
CA PHE A 90 -8.28 16.23 -7.59
C PHE A 90 -8.50 14.75 -7.97
N PHE A 91 -8.88 14.44 -9.21
CA PHE A 91 -9.02 13.05 -9.67
C PHE A 91 -7.71 12.25 -9.55
N VAL A 92 -6.58 12.84 -9.93
CA VAL A 92 -5.27 12.20 -9.76
C VAL A 92 -4.96 11.97 -8.28
N TRP A 93 -5.24 12.96 -7.41
CA TRP A 93 -5.06 12.80 -5.97
C TRP A 93 -5.94 11.70 -5.40
N VAL A 94 -7.22 11.62 -5.79
CA VAL A 94 -8.13 10.54 -5.37
C VAL A 94 -7.60 9.17 -5.81
N LEU A 95 -7.09 9.05 -7.04
CA LEU A 95 -6.51 7.80 -7.55
C LEU A 95 -5.29 7.38 -6.73
N VAL A 96 -4.43 8.33 -6.36
CA VAL A 96 -3.27 8.09 -5.49
C VAL A 96 -3.71 7.64 -4.09
N VAL A 97 -4.71 8.29 -3.49
CA VAL A 97 -5.26 7.89 -2.19
C VAL A 97 -5.88 6.49 -2.26
N ALA A 98 -6.61 6.19 -3.34
CA ALA A 98 -7.17 4.85 -3.56
C ALA A 98 -6.07 3.78 -3.66
N ALA A 99 -4.94 4.09 -4.32
CA ALA A 99 -3.79 3.19 -4.39
C ALA A 99 -3.17 2.95 -3.01
N TRP A 100 -3.07 3.97 -2.15
CA TRP A 100 -2.62 3.82 -0.76
C TRP A 100 -3.57 2.95 0.07
N ILE A 101 -4.89 3.14 -0.06
CA ILE A 101 -5.88 2.31 0.61
C ILE A 101 -5.74 0.86 0.16
N LEU A 102 -5.59 0.61 -1.15
CA LEU A 102 -5.44 -0.73 -1.69
C LEU A 102 -4.13 -1.39 -1.22
N ALA A 103 -3.03 -0.64 -1.17
CA ALA A 103 -1.75 -1.12 -0.64
C ALA A 103 -1.87 -1.50 0.85
N ASN A 104 -2.52 -0.67 1.66
CA ASN A 104 -2.73 -0.96 3.08
C ASN A 104 -3.64 -2.19 3.29
N ARG A 105 -4.70 -2.32 2.49
CA ARG A 105 -5.56 -3.53 2.53
C ARG A 105 -4.82 -4.78 2.06
N TYR A 106 -3.96 -4.65 1.06
CA TYR A 106 -3.13 -5.76 0.60
C TYR A 106 -2.12 -6.19 1.67
N ASP A 107 -1.52 -5.23 2.37
CA ASP A 107 -0.63 -5.47 3.51
C ASP A 107 -1.34 -6.18 4.67
N GLU A 108 -2.49 -5.65 5.10
CA GLU A 108 -3.34 -6.25 6.14
C GLU A 108 -3.75 -7.67 5.76
N TYR A 109 -4.15 -7.89 4.51
CA TYR A 109 -4.48 -9.24 4.00
C TYR A 109 -3.29 -10.20 4.13
N ARG A 110 -2.07 -9.74 3.83
CA ARG A 110 -0.85 -10.56 3.95
C ARG A 110 -0.44 -10.83 5.40
N GLN A 111 -0.71 -9.90 6.31
CA GLN A 111 -0.39 -10.06 7.73
C GLN A 111 -1.28 -11.08 8.45
N TYR A 112 -2.58 -11.12 8.15
CA TYR A 112 -3.54 -11.93 8.93
C TYR A 112 -3.96 -13.27 8.30
N ARG A 113 -3.76 -13.48 6.99
CA ARG A 113 -4.32 -14.64 6.26
C ARG A 113 -3.32 -15.68 5.77
N GLY A 114 -2.13 -15.77 6.33
CA GLY A 114 -1.32 -16.97 6.13
C GLY A 114 -2.09 -18.27 6.52
N THR A 115 -2.87 -18.22 7.59
CA THR A 115 -3.62 -19.35 8.17
C THR A 115 -4.64 -20.02 7.22
N VAL A 116 -5.24 -19.28 6.28
CA VAL A 116 -6.35 -19.80 5.44
C VAL A 116 -5.84 -20.76 4.35
N VAL A 117 -4.62 -20.56 3.86
CA VAL A 117 -4.01 -21.42 2.85
C VAL A 117 -3.66 -22.79 3.47
N MET A 118 -3.20 -22.80 4.72
CA MET A 118 -2.88 -24.02 5.46
C MET A 118 -4.12 -24.79 5.89
N GLN A 119 -5.23 -24.13 6.24
CA GLN A 119 -6.46 -24.84 6.61
C GLN A 119 -7.03 -25.67 5.44
N HIS A 120 -6.91 -25.15 4.21
CA HIS A 120 -7.25 -25.93 3.01
C HIS A 120 -6.26 -27.08 2.75
N ALA A 121 -4.95 -26.85 2.92
CA ALA A 121 -3.93 -27.90 2.73
C ALA A 121 -4.01 -29.01 3.80
N ALA A 122 -4.31 -28.65 5.06
CA ALA A 122 -4.51 -29.58 6.17
C ALA A 122 -5.80 -30.40 6.01
N LEU A 123 -6.87 -29.81 5.48
CA LEU A 123 -8.10 -30.56 5.15
C LEU A 123 -7.88 -31.54 3.99
N ILE A 124 -7.10 -31.16 2.98
CA ILE A 124 -6.77 -32.03 1.84
C ILE A 124 -5.88 -33.20 2.31
N SER A 125 -4.78 -32.93 3.02
CA SER A 125 -3.88 -33.96 3.54
C SER A 125 -4.54 -34.87 4.60
N GLY A 126 -5.36 -34.31 5.48
CA GLY A 126 -6.14 -35.08 6.45
C GLY A 126 -7.21 -35.98 5.81
N SER A 127 -7.78 -35.58 4.66
CA SER A 127 -8.71 -36.41 3.90
C SER A 127 -8.01 -37.58 3.20
N GLU A 128 -6.75 -37.40 2.80
CA GLU A 128 -5.93 -38.41 2.14
C GLU A 128 -5.45 -39.49 3.10
N GLN A 129 -5.06 -39.12 4.33
CA GLN A 129 -4.74 -40.12 5.38
C GLN A 129 -5.96 -40.96 5.81
N ARG A 130 -7.17 -40.40 5.74
CA ARG A 130 -8.39 -41.10 6.14
C ARG A 130 -8.84 -42.15 5.12
N SER A 131 -8.54 -41.97 3.83
CA SER A 131 -8.88 -42.95 2.79
C SER A 131 -7.92 -44.15 2.81
N VAL A 132 -6.64 -43.93 3.10
CA VAL A 132 -5.62 -45.00 3.20
C VAL A 132 -5.93 -45.95 4.36
N ASN A 133 -6.39 -45.44 5.51
CA ASN A 133 -6.75 -46.30 6.66
C ASN A 133 -8.08 -47.06 6.52
N GLN A 134 -8.90 -46.77 5.50
CA GLN A 134 -10.15 -47.52 5.24
C GLN A 134 -9.99 -48.62 4.19
N THR A 135 -8.80 -48.78 3.61
CA THR A 135 -8.49 -49.77 2.56
C THR A 135 -7.55 -50.88 3.02
N MET A 136 -7.15 -50.89 4.30
CA MET A 136 -6.54 -52.03 5.00
C MET A 136 -7.54 -52.66 5.96
#